data_AF-A0ABD5N7Q9-F1
#
_entry.id   AF-A0ABD5N7Q9-F1
#
_cell.length_a   1.000
_cell.length_b   1.000
_cell.length_c   1.000
_cell.angle_alpha   90.00
_cell.angle_beta   90.00
_cell.angle_gamma   90.00
#
_symmetry.space_group_name_H-M   'P 1'
#
loop_
_entity.id
_entity.type
_entity.pdbx_description
1 polymer ?
#
loop_
_entity_poly.entity_id
_entity_poly.type
_entity_poly.pdbx_seq_one_letter_code
_entity_poly.pdbx_strand_id
1 'polypeptide(L)' 'MAEELVCSTCKKRITNVQGTATFKCPNCSDFEFTRCSHCRAIAAKYACPKCKFSGPN' A
#
# COMPACT_ATOMS: atom_id res chain seq x y z
N MET A 1 2.10 -19.92 -10.06
CA MET A 1 1.95 -19.47 -8.65
C MET A 1 1.72 -17.98 -8.71
N ALA A 2 0.49 -17.52 -8.53
CA ALA A 2 0.19 -16.09 -8.55
C ALA A 2 0.39 -15.58 -7.12
N GLU A 3 1.44 -14.81 -6.89
CA GLU A 3 1.72 -14.18 -5.60
C GLU A 3 0.57 -13.25 -5.23
N GLU A 4 -0.18 -13.64 -4.21
CA GLU A 4 -1.40 -12.97 -3.75
C GLU A 4 -1.04 -11.75 -2.89
N LEU A 5 -0.50 -10.70 -3.52
CA LEU A 5 -0.23 -9.42 -2.82
C LEU A 5 -1.57 -8.74 -2.48
N VAL A 6 -1.79 -8.36 -1.22
CA VAL A 6 -3.01 -7.67 -0.78
C VAL A 6 -2.71 -6.19 -0.57
N CYS A 7 -3.51 -5.31 -1.17
CA CYS A 7 -3.32 -3.87 -0.97
C CYS A 7 -3.79 -3.45 0.43
N SER A 8 -2.94 -2.72 1.17
CA SER A 8 -3.29 -2.24 2.53
C SER A 8 -4.46 -1.26 2.57
N THR A 9 -4.77 -0.59 1.45
CA THR A 9 -5.84 0.44 1.40
C THR A 9 -7.16 -0.13 0.91
N CYS A 10 -7.14 -0.77 -0.25
CA CYS A 10 -8.36 -1.27 -0.88
C CYS A 10 -8.73 -2.69 -0.39
N LYS A 11 -7.84 -3.36 0.38
CA LYS A 11 -7.93 -4.79 0.78
C LYS A 11 -8.20 -5.75 -0.39
N LYS A 12 -8.05 -5.27 -1.62
CA LYS A 12 -8.23 -6.05 -2.84
C LYS A 12 -6.95 -6.83 -3.11
N ARG A 13 -7.14 -8.05 -3.60
CA ARG A 13 -6.08 -8.88 -4.14
C ARG A 13 -5.50 -8.19 -5.37
N ILE A 14 -4.17 -8.04 -5.38
CA ILE A 14 -3.44 -7.46 -6.48
C ILE A 14 -3.17 -8.60 -7.46
N THR A 15 -3.98 -8.67 -8.50
CA THR A 15 -3.84 -9.63 -9.60
C THR A 15 -2.77 -9.22 -10.62
N ASN A 16 -2.29 -7.98 -10.55
CA ASN A 16 -1.31 -7.43 -11.49
C ASN A 16 -0.15 -6.78 -10.73
N VAL A 17 0.99 -7.47 -10.70
CA VAL A 17 2.25 -7.00 -10.08
C VAL A 17 2.86 -5.83 -10.85
N GLN A 18 2.51 -5.68 -12.14
CA GLN A 18 2.93 -4.56 -12.97
C GLN A 18 2.25 -3.26 -12.49
N GLY A 19 2.96 -2.50 -11.66
CA GLY A 19 2.53 -1.22 -11.11
C GLY A 19 2.21 -1.24 -9.60
N THR A 20 2.47 -2.35 -8.92
CA THR A 20 2.51 -2.34 -7.45
C THR A 20 3.70 -1.57 -6.93
N ALA A 21 3.45 -0.70 -5.96
CA ALA A 21 4.50 -0.01 -5.23
C ALA A 21 4.54 -0.54 -3.80
N THR A 22 5.67 -1.14 -3.45
CA THR A 22 6.03 -1.49 -2.08
C THR A 22 6.98 -0.44 -1.53
N PHE A 23 6.63 0.16 -0.39
CA PHE A 23 7.48 1.12 0.29
C PHE A 23 7.31 1.04 1.79
N LYS A 24 8.39 1.28 2.52
CA LYS A 24 8.36 1.31 3.99
C LYS A 24 7.82 2.65 4.47
N CYS A 25 7.13 2.64 5.61
CA CYS A 25 6.68 3.86 6.24
C CYS A 25 7.89 4.73 6.64
N PRO A 26 7.99 6.01 6.22
CA PRO A 26 9.13 6.86 6.56
C PRO A 26 9.20 7.24 8.04
N ASN A 27 8.09 7.08 8.78
CA ASN A 27 8.01 7.48 10.18
C ASN A 27 8.34 6.35 11.17
N CYS A 28 8.05 5.10 10.81
CA CYS A 28 8.33 3.96 11.69
C CYS A 28 9.26 2.92 11.10
N SER A 29 9.49 2.87 9.78
CA SER A 29 10.32 1.89 9.06
C SER A 29 9.97 0.40 9.27
N ASP A 30 9.09 0.10 10.22
CA ASP A 30 8.59 -1.21 10.64
C ASP A 30 7.43 -1.73 9.80
N PHE A 31 6.72 -0.84 9.09
CA PHE A 31 5.54 -1.22 8.31
C PHE A 31 5.82 -1.05 6.82
N GLU A 32 5.69 -2.14 6.08
CA GLU A 32 5.77 -2.15 4.63
C GLU A 32 4.36 -1.97 4.03
N PHE A 33 4.20 -0.94 3.21
CA PHE A 33 2.98 -0.67 2.48
C PHE A 33 3.06 -1.25 1.08
N THR A 34 2.07 -2.08 0.76
CA THR A 34 1.86 -2.57 -0.61
C THR A 34 0.64 -1.87 -1.19
N ARG A 35 0.85 -1.07 -2.24
CA ARG A 35 -0.21 -0.32 -2.91
C ARG A 35 -0.34 -0.74 -4.37
N CYS A 36 -1.56 -0.99 -4.81
CA CYS A 36 -1.85 -1.25 -6.22
C CYS A 36 -1.89 0.05 -7.02
N SER A 37 -1.68 -0.07 -8.33
CA SER A 37 -1.68 1.05 -9.29
C SER A 37 -2.94 1.91 -9.18
N HIS A 38 -4.10 1.28 -8.93
CA HIS A 38 -5.37 2.01 -8.78
C HIS A 38 -5.40 2.87 -7.51
N CYS A 39 -5.09 2.30 -6.34
CA CYS A 39 -5.03 3.06 -5.09
C CYS A 39 -3.91 4.13 -5.12
N ARG A 40 -2.89 3.97 -5.97
CA ARG A 40 -1.86 4.98 -6.25
C ARG A 40 -2.36 6.09 -7.19
N ALA A 41 -3.13 5.75 -8.22
CA ALA A 41 -3.72 6.70 -9.17
C ALA A 41 -4.71 7.66 -8.51
N ILE A 42 -5.49 7.18 -7.54
CA ILE A 42 -6.43 8.01 -6.78
C ILE A 42 -5.81 8.65 -5.53
N ALA A 43 -4.48 8.55 -5.36
CA ALA A 43 -3.75 8.98 -4.16
C ALA A 43 -4.50 8.62 -2.87
N ALA A 44 -4.97 7.36 -2.78
CA ALA A 44 -5.87 6.96 -1.71
C ALA A 44 -5.22 7.26 -0.36
N LYS A 45 -5.99 7.70 0.62
CA LYS A 45 -5.47 7.91 1.96
C LYS A 45 -5.05 6.56 2.54
N TYR A 46 -3.87 6.50 3.13
CA TYR A 46 -3.40 5.34 3.87
C TYR A 46 -2.97 5.75 5.26
N ALA A 47 -3.33 4.94 6.24
CA ALA A 47 -2.88 5.10 7.60
C ALA A 47 -1.93 3.97 7.95
N CYS A 48 -0.78 4.31 8.53
CA CYS A 48 0.09 3.31 9.14
C CYS A 48 -0.52 2.84 10.46
N PRO A 49 -0.72 1.53 10.66
CA PRO A 49 -1.25 1.01 11.92
C PRO A 49 -0.28 1.18 13.10
N LYS A 50 1.02 1.34 12.83
CA LYS A 50 2.06 1.48 13.86
C LYS A 50 2.22 2.92 14.35
N CYS A 51 2.44 3.87 13.44
CA CYS A 51 2.72 5.26 13.79
C CYS A 51 1.52 6.21 13.60
N LYS A 52 0.35 5.69 13.21
CA LYS A 52 -0.85 6.47 12.84
C LYS A 52 -0.59 7.53 11.76
N PHE A 53 0.54 7.43 11.05
CA PHE A 53 0.88 8.31 9.96
C PHE A 53 -0.18 8.15 8.87
N SER A 54 -0.98 9.18 8.68
CA SER A 54 -1.99 9.24 7.63
C SER A 54 -1.35 9.97 6.46
N GLY A 55 -0.87 9.21 5.49
CA GLY A 55 -0.31 9.71 4.24
C GLY A 55 -1.44 10.04 3.26
N PRO A 56 -1.64 11.31 2.92
CA PRO A 56 -2.68 11.75 2.00
C PRO A 56 -2.04 12.26 0.70
N ASN A 57 -2.89 12.81 -0.19
CA ASN A 57 -2.50 13.85 -1.14
C ASN A 57 -1.31 14.70 -0.70
#